data_AF-F3UCA8-F1
#
_entry.id   AF-F3UCA8-F1
#
_cell.length_a   1.000
_cell.length_b   1.000
_cell.length_c   1.000
_cell.angle_alpha   90.00
_cell.angle_beta   90.00
_cell.angle_gamma   90.00
#
_symmetry.space_group_name_H-M   'P 1'
#
loop_
_entity.id
_entity.type
_entity.pdbx_description
1 polymer ?
#
loop_
_entity_poly.entity_id
_entity_poly.type
_entity_poly.pdbx_seq_one_letter_code
_entity_poly.pdbx_strand_id
1 'polypeptide(L)'
;MPFFAHYYFLWRIVSMRTKGIVLLCSLALLLGACQAGNNKTTTESSSAKTETTDKDKAKTLDKGVWEDKLYARLTKLIKENGNTSSSYDKNKKPYAVFDWDNTTVINDIGEATFTYQIENLAFKMTPEEFDQAVRTNIPSDDFVEDFHNKDGEPVNIDKIAADLLSDYTAIYNSYKGMQGDKSLEEVKKTDEYQDFAAKLRYLYEAIGDTFSSDISYPWVTYLYAGMTSEEVQALSEKSIDQALQDKLTSETWESPEGLKGESGQITVTFKRGVRSVKEMQNLYKTLMANGIDVYICSASYIDVIIPYASNSKYGYNIPKENVTAMRLKKDDKGVIQPEYDTNYAQTQGEGKTETIKKLIAVNHDNQEPILIAGDSNGDYAMLKDFPKLQMGIIFNLLRDPSKGIGLLQTKAIETYGQEDALYYLQGRDENKGVLLNGRETIKLDSKEAQLSR
;
A
#
# COMPACT_ATOMS: atom_id res chain seq x y z
N MET A 1 -27.29 35.19 34.90
CA MET A 1 -26.62 35.27 36.22
C MET A 1 -27.06 34.07 37.06
N PRO A 2 -26.22 33.44 37.90
CA PRO A 2 -24.77 33.57 38.04
C PRO A 2 -23.99 32.22 37.96
N PHE A 3 -22.75 32.26 37.45
CA PHE A 3 -21.47 31.90 38.10
C PHE A 3 -21.15 30.41 38.28
N PHE A 4 -20.05 29.95 37.65
CA PHE A 4 -19.05 29.09 38.32
C PHE A 4 -17.61 29.38 37.84
N ALA A 5 -16.69 29.16 38.76
CA ALA A 5 -15.32 29.65 38.88
C ALA A 5 -14.30 29.15 37.84
N HIS A 6 -13.30 30.01 37.61
CA HIS A 6 -11.99 29.70 37.02
C HIS A 6 -11.18 28.76 37.91
N TYR A 7 -10.49 27.79 37.31
CA TYR A 7 -9.33 27.11 37.89
C TYR A 7 -8.09 27.37 37.01
N TYR A 8 -7.10 28.03 37.60
CA TYR A 8 -5.71 28.06 37.14
C TYR A 8 -4.96 26.91 37.81
N PHE A 9 -4.13 26.15 37.08
CA PHE A 9 -3.04 25.40 37.71
C PHE A 9 -1.74 25.46 36.90
N LEU A 10 -0.66 25.58 37.66
CA LEU A 10 0.68 25.97 37.27
C LEU A 10 1.44 24.92 36.45
N TRP A 11 2.22 25.39 35.48
CA TRP A 11 3.28 24.65 34.79
C TRP A 11 4.52 24.53 35.70
N ARG A 12 5.01 23.31 35.91
CA ARG A 12 6.30 23.05 36.58
C ARG A 12 7.43 23.02 35.54
N ILE A 13 8.35 23.95 35.70
CA ILE A 13 9.66 23.96 35.02
C ILE A 13 10.53 22.88 35.67
N VAL A 14 11.05 21.95 34.87
CA VAL A 14 12.18 21.08 35.25
C VAL A 14 13.37 21.41 34.36
N SER A 15 14.39 21.96 35.00
CA SER A 15 15.73 22.25 34.48
C SER A 15 16.58 20.97 34.53
N MET A 16 17.19 20.59 33.40
CA MET A 16 18.35 19.69 33.39
C MET A 16 19.46 20.21 32.48
N ARG A 17 20.37 20.94 33.14
CA ARG A 17 21.84 20.84 33.08
C ARG A 17 22.50 20.43 31.76
N THR A 18 23.08 21.45 31.13
CA THR A 18 24.32 21.44 30.35
C THR A 18 25.49 20.76 31.09
N LYS A 19 26.21 19.87 30.41
CA LYS A 19 27.63 19.60 30.62
C LYS A 19 28.32 19.41 29.28
N GLY A 20 29.20 20.35 28.96
CA GLY A 20 30.23 20.19 27.94
C GLY A 20 31.60 19.91 28.57
N ILE A 21 32.60 19.87 27.69
CA ILE A 21 34.06 19.79 27.92
C ILE A 21 34.50 18.32 28.17
N VAL A 22 35.42 17.71 27.40
CA VAL A 22 36.82 18.09 27.15
C VAL A 22 37.32 17.58 25.79
N LEU A 23 37.99 18.48 25.08
CA LEU A 23 38.87 18.27 23.93
C LEU A 23 40.21 17.70 24.42
N LEU A 24 40.71 16.61 23.83
CA LEU A 24 42.10 16.17 24.03
C LEU A 24 42.75 15.89 22.66
N CYS A 25 43.74 16.72 22.38
CA CYS A 25 44.61 16.68 21.22
C CYS A 25 45.52 15.46 21.24
N SER A 26 45.75 14.87 20.07
CA SER A 26 47.01 14.20 19.76
C SER A 26 47.37 14.43 18.29
N LEU A 27 48.28 15.39 18.10
CA LEU A 27 49.09 15.58 16.91
C LEU A 27 49.99 14.34 16.70
N ALA A 28 50.03 13.82 15.49
CA ALA A 28 51.17 13.05 15.00
C ALA A 28 51.61 13.63 13.65
N LEU A 29 52.67 14.43 13.71
CA LEU A 29 53.45 14.91 12.58
C LEU A 29 54.33 13.76 12.06
N LEU A 30 54.27 13.48 10.76
CA LEU A 30 55.36 12.82 10.03
C LEU A 30 55.75 13.72 8.85
N LEU A 31 56.88 14.38 9.05
CA LEU A 31 57.67 15.05 8.02
C LEU A 31 58.50 14.00 7.28
N GLY A 32 58.39 13.95 5.96
CA GLY A 32 59.30 13.25 5.07
C GLY A 32 59.70 14.19 3.94
N ALA A 33 60.96 14.61 3.94
CA ALA A 33 61.52 15.61 3.05
C ALA A 33 61.91 15.06 1.67
N CYS A 34 61.74 15.93 0.67
CA CYS A 34 62.49 16.15 -0.57
C CYS A 34 63.29 15.00 -1.22
N GLN A 35 62.95 14.71 -2.48
CA GLN A 35 63.97 14.65 -3.54
C GLN A 35 63.44 15.33 -4.81
N ALA A 36 64.14 16.38 -5.23
CA ALA A 36 63.97 17.04 -6.51
C ALA A 36 64.85 16.32 -7.56
N GLY A 37 64.23 15.95 -8.68
CA GLY A 37 64.90 15.52 -9.89
C GLY A 37 64.32 16.29 -11.07
N ASN A 38 65.10 17.23 -11.59
CA ASN A 38 64.82 18.00 -12.80
C ASN A 38 64.39 17.11 -13.98
N ASN A 39 63.32 17.50 -14.69
CA ASN A 39 63.37 17.57 -16.16
C ASN A 39 62.24 18.41 -16.78
N LYS A 40 62.69 19.49 -17.43
CA LYS A 40 62.18 20.16 -18.65
C LYS A 40 60.68 20.10 -18.98
N THR A 41 60.07 21.26 -18.75
CA THR A 41 59.28 22.08 -19.69
C THR A 41 58.62 21.39 -20.90
N THR A 42 57.29 21.30 -20.85
CA THR A 42 56.40 21.53 -22.00
C THR A 42 55.20 22.31 -21.51
N THR A 43 55.05 23.52 -22.06
CA THR A 43 53.90 24.42 -21.90
C THR A 43 52.67 23.82 -22.59
N GLU A 44 51.66 23.45 -21.82
CA GLU A 44 50.28 23.32 -22.31
C GLU A 44 49.38 24.14 -21.39
N SER A 45 48.64 25.07 -22.00
CA SER A 45 47.59 25.85 -21.34
C SER A 45 46.52 24.90 -20.78
N SER A 46 46.50 24.72 -19.46
CA SER A 46 45.32 24.12 -18.80
C SER A 46 44.21 25.17 -18.76
N SER A 47 43.28 25.10 -19.72
CA SER A 47 41.93 25.60 -19.48
C SER A 47 41.38 24.86 -18.26
N ALA A 48 41.07 25.59 -17.19
CA ALA A 48 40.35 25.06 -16.04
C ALA A 48 39.03 24.45 -16.53
N LYS A 49 38.97 23.12 -16.64
CA LYS A 49 37.71 22.40 -16.71
C LYS A 49 37.12 22.50 -15.32
N THR A 50 36.08 23.31 -15.19
CA THR A 50 35.13 23.21 -14.10
C THR A 50 34.57 21.78 -14.15
N GLU A 51 35.05 20.91 -13.27
CA GLU A 51 34.34 19.66 -12.96
C GLU A 51 33.04 20.06 -12.28
N THR A 52 31.99 20.29 -13.09
CA THR A 52 30.62 20.24 -12.60
C THR A 52 30.38 18.80 -12.18
N THR A 53 30.50 18.56 -10.88
CA THR A 53 30.12 17.30 -10.25
C THR A 53 28.70 16.93 -10.70
N ASP A 54 28.47 15.65 -10.99
CA ASP A 54 27.22 15.03 -11.48
C ASP A 54 26.00 15.17 -10.52
N LYS A 55 26.14 16.01 -9.50
CA LYS A 55 25.14 16.42 -8.51
C LYS A 55 24.23 17.57 -8.99
N ASP A 56 24.63 18.35 -9.99
CA ASP A 56 23.88 19.54 -10.43
C ASP A 56 22.95 19.31 -11.64
N LYS A 57 22.87 18.08 -12.15
CA LYS A 57 21.95 17.74 -13.25
C LYS A 57 20.66 17.11 -12.71
N ALA A 58 19.53 17.70 -13.10
CA ALA A 58 18.20 17.15 -12.88
C ALA A 58 18.17 15.69 -13.35
N LYS A 59 17.70 14.79 -12.49
CA LYS A 59 17.57 13.37 -12.87
C LYS A 59 16.31 13.22 -13.71
N THR A 60 16.45 12.61 -14.88
CA THR A 60 15.36 12.51 -15.86
C THR A 60 14.54 11.23 -15.62
N LEU A 61 13.22 11.34 -15.73
CA LEU A 61 12.31 10.20 -15.71
C LEU A 61 12.51 9.36 -16.97
N ASP A 62 12.58 8.04 -16.84
CA ASP A 62 12.65 7.16 -18.00
C ASP A 62 11.27 7.10 -18.68
N LYS A 63 11.26 7.12 -20.02
CA LYS A 63 10.03 7.06 -20.79
C LYS A 63 9.21 5.79 -20.52
N GLY A 64 9.89 4.64 -20.40
CA GLY A 64 9.24 3.34 -20.21
C GLY A 64 8.09 3.12 -21.20
N VAL A 65 6.96 2.62 -20.68
CA VAL A 65 5.69 2.56 -21.42
C VAL A 65 4.63 3.53 -20.87
N TRP A 66 5.04 4.62 -20.24
CA TRP A 66 4.09 5.68 -19.86
C TRP A 66 3.35 6.21 -21.09
N GLU A 67 2.05 6.49 -20.95
CA GLU A 67 1.29 7.24 -21.95
C GLU A 67 1.99 8.57 -22.28
N ASP A 68 1.98 8.96 -23.56
CA ASP A 68 2.80 10.06 -24.09
C ASP A 68 2.54 11.41 -23.44
N LYS A 69 1.27 11.82 -23.27
CA LYS A 69 0.95 13.11 -22.66
C LYS A 69 1.15 13.10 -21.16
N LEU A 70 0.82 12.00 -20.49
CA LEU A 70 1.10 11.78 -19.08
C LEU A 70 2.60 11.91 -18.82
N TYR A 71 3.44 11.20 -19.57
CA TYR A 71 4.90 11.29 -19.45
C TYR A 71 5.43 12.71 -19.64
N ALA A 72 4.94 13.42 -20.66
CA ALA A 72 5.33 14.80 -20.92
C ALA A 72 4.96 15.71 -19.73
N ARG A 73 3.77 15.54 -19.15
CA ARG A 73 3.35 16.31 -17.98
C ARG A 73 4.16 15.96 -16.74
N LEU A 74 4.40 14.67 -16.45
CA LEU A 74 5.23 14.21 -15.34
C LEU A 74 6.65 14.80 -15.42
N THR A 75 7.27 14.72 -16.60
CA THR A 75 8.61 15.28 -16.84
C THR A 75 8.65 16.79 -16.57
N LYS A 76 7.61 17.51 -17.02
CA LYS A 76 7.47 18.95 -16.77
C LYS A 76 7.28 19.25 -15.28
N LEU A 77 6.41 18.51 -14.57
CA LEU A 77 6.16 18.66 -13.14
C LEU A 77 7.45 18.45 -12.33
N ILE A 78 8.23 17.42 -12.64
CA ILE A 78 9.52 17.17 -11.97
C ILE A 78 10.50 18.32 -12.21
N LYS A 79 10.58 18.84 -13.44
CA LYS A 79 11.46 19.98 -13.76
C LYS A 79 11.06 21.27 -13.03
N GLU A 80 9.75 21.54 -12.95
CA GLU A 80 9.21 22.75 -12.32
C GLU A 80 9.40 22.77 -10.80
N ASN A 81 9.27 21.61 -10.16
CA ASN A 81 9.26 21.48 -8.70
C ASN A 81 10.56 20.84 -8.13
N GLY A 82 11.47 20.35 -8.97
CA GLY A 82 12.69 19.66 -8.53
C GLY A 82 13.76 20.61 -7.98
N ASN A 83 14.76 20.03 -7.31
CA ASN A 83 15.88 20.72 -6.66
C ASN A 83 16.79 21.55 -7.58
N THR A 84 16.69 21.39 -8.89
CA THR A 84 17.35 22.24 -9.88
C THR A 84 16.50 23.43 -10.34
N SER A 85 15.24 23.51 -9.90
CA SER A 85 14.34 24.63 -10.20
C SER A 85 14.76 25.86 -9.41
N SER A 86 14.68 27.05 -10.03
CA SER A 86 14.99 28.31 -9.36
C SER A 86 14.02 28.67 -8.23
N SER A 87 12.82 28.05 -8.22
CA SER A 87 11.81 28.23 -7.18
C SER A 87 11.86 27.17 -6.07
N TYR A 88 12.83 26.25 -6.10
CA TYR A 88 12.92 25.18 -5.10
C TYR A 88 13.33 25.73 -3.73
N ASP A 89 12.56 25.39 -2.69
CA ASP A 89 12.91 25.66 -1.29
C ASP A 89 13.14 24.34 -0.56
N LYS A 90 14.40 24.09 -0.17
CA LYS A 90 14.79 22.89 0.57
C LYS A 90 14.11 22.75 1.95
N ASN A 91 13.62 23.85 2.52
CA ASN A 91 12.91 23.85 3.80
C ASN A 91 11.41 23.61 3.62
N LYS A 92 10.93 23.66 2.37
CA LYS A 92 9.54 23.43 1.98
C LYS A 92 9.50 22.52 0.77
N LYS A 93 10.05 21.31 0.96
CA LYS A 93 10.14 20.33 -0.12
C LYS A 93 8.74 20.01 -0.64
N PRO A 94 8.52 19.98 -1.96
CA PRO A 94 7.31 19.42 -2.52
C PRO A 94 7.24 17.92 -2.25
N TYR A 95 6.04 17.37 -2.30
CA TYR A 95 5.82 15.94 -2.12
C TYR A 95 4.70 15.40 -3.01
N ALA A 96 4.74 14.09 -3.22
CA ALA A 96 3.75 13.33 -3.98
C ALA A 96 3.20 12.17 -3.14
N VAL A 97 1.93 11.83 -3.33
CA VAL A 97 1.24 10.77 -2.59
C VAL A 97 0.68 9.74 -3.54
N PHE A 98 0.90 8.46 -3.25
CA PHE A 98 0.46 7.36 -4.10
C PHE A 98 -0.33 6.35 -3.28
N ASP A 99 -1.40 5.82 -3.87
CA ASP A 99 -1.93 4.53 -3.41
C ASP A 99 -0.96 3.39 -3.76
N TRP A 100 -1.10 2.26 -3.06
CA TRP A 100 -0.25 1.10 -3.27
C TRP A 100 -0.86 0.08 -4.22
N ASP A 101 -1.91 -0.58 -3.79
CA ASP A 101 -2.55 -1.69 -4.50
C ASP A 101 -3.17 -1.20 -5.80
N ASN A 102 -2.97 -1.93 -6.90
CA ASN A 102 -3.39 -1.57 -8.27
C ASN A 102 -2.91 -0.21 -8.86
N THR A 103 -2.29 0.66 -8.06
CA THR A 103 -1.70 1.94 -8.46
C THR A 103 -0.18 1.84 -8.60
N THR A 104 0.51 1.43 -7.53
CA THR A 104 1.97 1.25 -7.50
C THR A 104 2.40 -0.11 -8.03
N VAL A 105 1.59 -1.13 -7.76
CA VAL A 105 1.78 -2.52 -8.16
C VAL A 105 0.58 -2.99 -8.98
N ILE A 106 0.73 -4.08 -9.74
CA ILE A 106 -0.42 -4.75 -10.34
C ILE A 106 -1.02 -5.72 -9.34
N ASN A 107 -2.35 -5.68 -9.22
CA ASN A 107 -3.16 -6.38 -8.21
C ASN A 107 -2.86 -5.88 -6.79
N ASP A 108 -3.31 -6.62 -5.79
CA ASP A 108 -3.43 -6.18 -4.40
C ASP A 108 -2.57 -7.06 -3.49
N ILE A 109 -1.69 -6.46 -2.68
CA ILE A 109 -0.82 -7.19 -1.76
C ILE A 109 -1.53 -7.58 -0.46
N GLY A 110 -2.56 -6.85 -0.05
CA GLY A 110 -3.46 -7.23 1.04
C GLY A 110 -4.16 -8.55 0.73
N GLU A 111 -4.78 -8.66 -0.45
CA GLU A 111 -5.42 -9.89 -0.91
C GLU A 111 -4.42 -11.04 -1.08
N ALA A 112 -3.27 -10.80 -1.71
CA ALA A 112 -2.26 -11.84 -1.87
C ALA A 112 -1.68 -12.32 -0.52
N THR A 113 -1.55 -11.43 0.47
CA THR A 113 -1.14 -11.81 1.82
C THR A 113 -2.23 -12.59 2.54
N PHE A 114 -3.49 -12.21 2.36
CA PHE A 114 -4.63 -12.95 2.91
C PHE A 114 -4.73 -14.37 2.33
N THR A 115 -4.67 -14.53 1.01
CA THR A 115 -4.63 -15.86 0.38
C THR A 115 -3.43 -16.67 0.88
N TYR A 116 -2.24 -16.07 0.97
CA TYR A 116 -1.07 -16.74 1.51
C TYR A 116 -1.25 -17.16 2.98
N GLN A 117 -1.91 -16.32 3.79
CA GLN A 117 -2.20 -16.59 5.19
C GLN A 117 -3.08 -17.84 5.34
N ILE A 118 -4.14 -17.95 4.52
CA ILE A 118 -5.01 -19.12 4.45
C ILE A 118 -4.22 -20.36 4.04
N GLU A 119 -3.49 -20.28 2.93
CA GLU A 119 -2.74 -21.40 2.37
C GLU A 119 -1.66 -21.93 3.31
N ASN A 120 -1.15 -21.11 4.22
CA ASN A 120 -0.08 -21.48 5.14
C ASN A 120 -0.57 -21.65 6.59
N LEU A 121 -1.88 -21.51 6.82
CA LEU A 121 -2.50 -21.50 8.15
C LEU A 121 -1.73 -20.58 9.11
N ALA A 122 -1.34 -19.41 8.61
CA ALA A 122 -0.52 -18.44 9.34
C ALA A 122 -1.40 -17.58 10.25
N PHE A 123 -2.02 -18.22 11.24
CA PHE A 123 -2.85 -17.60 12.25
C PHE A 123 -2.27 -17.89 13.64
N LYS A 124 -2.44 -16.95 14.57
CA LYS A 124 -1.94 -17.08 15.95
C LYS A 124 -3.04 -17.19 17.01
N MET A 125 -4.28 -17.10 16.58
CA MET A 125 -5.46 -17.14 17.44
C MET A 125 -5.83 -18.57 17.82
N THR A 126 -6.34 -18.77 19.04
CA THR A 126 -7.12 -19.97 19.36
C THR A 126 -8.41 -20.00 18.53
N PRO A 127 -9.14 -21.13 18.47
CA PRO A 127 -10.42 -21.15 17.76
C PRO A 127 -11.43 -20.11 18.24
N GLU A 128 -11.51 -19.88 19.55
CA GLU A 128 -12.42 -18.88 20.13
C GLU A 128 -12.01 -17.45 19.77
N GLU A 129 -10.70 -17.14 19.81
CA GLU A 129 -10.18 -15.84 19.40
C GLU A 129 -10.39 -15.59 17.90
N PHE A 130 -10.23 -16.64 17.08
CA PHE A 130 -10.44 -16.58 15.64
C PHE A 130 -11.92 -16.32 15.30
N ASP A 131 -12.86 -17.04 15.91
CA ASP A 131 -14.30 -16.82 15.72
C ASP A 131 -14.70 -15.39 16.12
N GLN A 132 -14.17 -14.90 17.24
CA GLN A 132 -14.39 -13.51 17.65
C GLN A 132 -13.86 -12.51 16.61
N ALA A 133 -12.63 -12.70 16.10
CA ALA A 133 -12.04 -11.82 15.11
C ALA A 133 -12.84 -11.80 13.80
N VAL A 134 -13.27 -12.98 13.31
CA VAL A 134 -14.08 -13.12 12.09
C VAL A 134 -15.41 -12.39 12.20
N ARG A 135 -16.04 -12.39 13.37
CA ARG A 135 -17.35 -11.73 13.60
C ARG A 135 -17.25 -10.24 13.89
N THR A 136 -16.04 -9.70 14.09
CA THR A 136 -15.85 -8.35 14.59
C THR A 136 -16.39 -7.30 13.62
N ASN A 137 -17.35 -6.50 14.09
CA ASN A 137 -18.01 -5.40 13.38
C ASN A 137 -18.76 -5.79 12.11
N ILE A 138 -19.09 -7.07 11.92
CA ILE A 138 -19.87 -7.52 10.76
C ILE A 138 -21.36 -7.62 11.13
N PRO A 139 -22.26 -6.97 10.39
CA PRO A 139 -23.71 -7.12 10.60
C PRO A 139 -24.19 -8.55 10.34
N SER A 140 -25.25 -8.97 11.04
CA SER A 140 -25.90 -10.28 10.86
C SER A 140 -26.85 -10.36 9.68
N ASP A 141 -27.00 -9.28 8.90
CA ASP A 141 -27.82 -9.29 7.68
C ASP A 141 -27.27 -10.31 6.68
N ASP A 142 -28.17 -10.84 5.84
CA ASP A 142 -27.77 -11.73 4.75
C ASP A 142 -26.91 -10.99 3.73
N PHE A 143 -25.90 -11.70 3.22
CA PHE A 143 -25.11 -11.22 2.08
C PHE A 143 -26.00 -11.05 0.86
N VAL A 144 -25.59 -10.19 -0.08
CA VAL A 144 -26.35 -9.96 -1.32
C VAL A 144 -26.54 -11.26 -2.12
N GLU A 145 -27.55 -11.31 -3.00
CA GLU A 145 -27.98 -12.53 -3.70
C GLU A 145 -26.85 -13.25 -4.47
N ASP A 146 -25.86 -12.51 -4.97
CA ASP A 146 -24.68 -13.07 -5.65
C ASP A 146 -23.82 -13.96 -4.73
N PHE A 147 -24.01 -13.85 -3.41
CA PHE A 147 -23.40 -14.63 -2.33
C PHE A 147 -24.42 -15.54 -1.62
N HIS A 148 -25.40 -16.06 -2.36
CA HIS A 148 -26.12 -17.26 -1.94
C HIS A 148 -25.26 -18.51 -2.12
N ASN A 149 -25.51 -19.54 -1.32
CA ASN A 149 -24.84 -20.83 -1.47
C ASN A 149 -25.28 -21.56 -2.74
N LYS A 150 -24.66 -22.70 -3.04
CA LYS A 150 -24.97 -23.49 -4.25
C LYS A 150 -26.40 -24.00 -4.35
N ASP A 151 -27.10 -24.11 -3.22
CA ASP A 151 -28.51 -24.49 -3.17
C ASP A 151 -29.45 -23.27 -3.33
N GLY A 152 -28.88 -22.07 -3.53
CA GLY A 152 -29.60 -20.81 -3.74
C GLY A 152 -30.08 -20.14 -2.45
N GLU A 153 -29.60 -20.60 -1.29
CA GLU A 153 -30.02 -20.11 0.01
C GLU A 153 -29.13 -18.94 0.49
N PRO A 154 -29.70 -17.95 1.23
CA PRO A 154 -28.94 -16.85 1.79
C PRO A 154 -27.86 -17.31 2.77
N VAL A 155 -26.70 -16.68 2.71
CA VAL A 155 -25.59 -16.85 3.65
C VAL A 155 -25.39 -15.54 4.42
N ASN A 156 -25.03 -15.63 5.70
CA ASN A 156 -24.67 -14.49 6.53
C ASN A 156 -23.48 -14.85 7.43
N ILE A 157 -22.98 -13.86 8.18
CA ILE A 157 -21.84 -14.03 9.08
C ILE A 157 -22.08 -15.13 10.13
N ASP A 158 -23.31 -15.29 10.63
CA ASP A 158 -23.58 -16.25 11.70
C ASP A 158 -23.39 -17.69 11.24
N LYS A 159 -23.95 -18.03 10.07
CA LYS A 159 -23.83 -19.36 9.45
C LYS A 159 -22.39 -19.69 9.08
N ILE A 160 -21.72 -18.78 8.37
CA ILE A 160 -20.39 -19.07 7.84
C ILE A 160 -19.31 -19.06 8.94
N ALA A 161 -19.44 -18.22 9.97
CA ALA A 161 -18.50 -18.22 11.08
C ALA A 161 -18.66 -19.47 11.97
N ALA A 162 -19.87 -20.05 12.09
CA ALA A 162 -20.07 -21.33 12.75
C ALA A 162 -19.28 -22.46 12.06
N ASP A 163 -19.33 -22.50 10.73
CA ASP A 163 -18.57 -23.46 9.92
C ASP A 163 -17.07 -23.23 10.06
N LEU A 164 -16.62 -21.99 9.91
CA LEU A 164 -15.22 -21.60 10.05
C LEU A 164 -14.66 -21.96 11.44
N LEU A 165 -15.43 -21.78 12.51
CA LEU A 165 -15.02 -22.17 13.85
C LEU A 165 -14.86 -23.70 13.96
N SER A 166 -15.80 -24.47 13.40
CA SER A 166 -15.72 -25.93 13.38
C SER A 166 -14.45 -26.40 12.65
N ASP A 167 -14.24 -25.91 11.43
CA ASP A 167 -13.11 -26.31 10.60
C ASP A 167 -11.78 -25.88 11.22
N TYR A 168 -11.69 -24.61 11.65
CA TYR A 168 -10.47 -24.08 12.25
C TYR A 168 -10.16 -24.80 13.56
N THR A 169 -11.14 -25.25 14.34
CA THR A 169 -10.92 -26.10 15.52
C THR A 169 -10.30 -27.45 15.14
N ALA A 170 -10.79 -28.11 14.09
CA ALA A 170 -10.23 -29.37 13.60
C ALA A 170 -8.79 -29.18 13.07
N ILE A 171 -8.55 -28.10 12.34
CA ILE A 171 -7.22 -27.71 11.86
C ILE A 171 -6.29 -27.44 13.04
N TYR A 172 -6.71 -26.63 14.01
CA TYR A 172 -5.92 -26.23 15.17
C TYR A 172 -5.46 -27.43 16.01
N ASN A 173 -6.33 -28.41 16.19
CA ASN A 173 -6.03 -29.63 16.94
C ASN A 173 -5.20 -30.66 16.16
N SER A 174 -5.09 -30.52 14.83
CA SER A 174 -4.40 -31.52 13.99
C SER A 174 -3.12 -31.01 13.34
N TYR A 175 -2.98 -29.70 13.10
CA TYR A 175 -1.82 -29.11 12.46
C TYR A 175 -0.64 -28.93 13.42
N LYS A 176 0.54 -29.40 13.01
CA LYS A 176 1.81 -29.25 13.74
C LYS A 176 2.24 -27.80 13.98
N GLY A 177 1.77 -26.85 13.16
CA GLY A 177 1.99 -25.42 13.41
C GLY A 177 1.18 -24.88 14.60
N MET A 178 0.27 -25.68 15.16
CA MET A 178 -0.65 -25.36 16.24
C MET A 178 -0.57 -26.44 17.33
N GLN A 179 -1.67 -27.11 17.72
CA GLN A 179 -1.69 -28.11 18.80
C GLN A 179 -1.56 -29.57 18.34
N GLY A 180 -1.53 -29.81 17.02
CA GLY A 180 -1.48 -31.16 16.48
C GLY A 180 -0.08 -31.63 16.07
N ASP A 181 -0.05 -32.66 15.24
CA ASP A 181 1.18 -33.34 14.79
C ASP A 181 1.28 -33.50 13.26
N LYS A 182 0.17 -33.32 12.51
CA LYS A 182 0.14 -33.43 11.05
C LYS A 182 0.88 -32.29 10.38
N SER A 183 1.55 -32.58 9.27
CA SER A 183 2.16 -31.56 8.41
C SER A 183 1.10 -30.72 7.69
N LEU A 184 1.49 -29.52 7.21
CA LEU A 184 0.61 -28.66 6.42
C LEU A 184 0.06 -29.40 5.18
N GLU A 185 0.90 -30.19 4.51
CA GLU A 185 0.52 -30.98 3.33
C GLU A 185 -0.50 -32.09 3.64
N GLU A 186 -0.51 -32.61 4.87
CA GLU A 186 -1.52 -33.57 5.32
C GLU A 186 -2.83 -32.86 5.67
N VAL A 187 -2.76 -31.72 6.35
CA VAL A 187 -3.93 -30.90 6.69
C VAL A 187 -4.62 -30.39 5.43
N LYS A 188 -3.87 -29.94 4.42
CA LYS A 188 -4.42 -29.47 3.14
C LYS A 188 -5.29 -30.47 2.37
N LYS A 189 -5.16 -31.76 2.68
CA LYS A 189 -5.94 -32.84 2.05
C LYS A 189 -7.26 -33.14 2.78
N THR A 190 -7.47 -32.53 3.95
CA THR A 190 -8.69 -32.72 4.74
C THR A 190 -9.83 -31.87 4.20
N ASP A 191 -11.05 -32.34 4.38
CA ASP A 191 -12.25 -31.60 3.98
C ASP A 191 -12.37 -30.32 4.82
N GLU A 192 -11.99 -30.37 6.10
CA GLU A 192 -12.01 -29.22 7.01
C GLU A 192 -11.07 -28.09 6.52
N TYR A 193 -9.88 -28.40 6.00
CA TYR A 193 -9.03 -27.37 5.40
C TYR A 193 -9.65 -26.78 4.13
N GLN A 194 -10.22 -27.61 3.27
CA GLN A 194 -10.80 -27.16 2.01
C GLN A 194 -12.02 -26.27 2.25
N ASP A 195 -12.87 -26.66 3.22
CA ASP A 195 -14.04 -25.87 3.64
C ASP A 195 -13.59 -24.55 4.28
N PHE A 196 -12.66 -24.59 5.24
CA PHE A 196 -12.06 -23.40 5.87
C PHE A 196 -11.50 -22.44 4.82
N ALA A 197 -10.67 -22.93 3.90
CA ALA A 197 -9.98 -22.09 2.93
C ALA A 197 -10.98 -21.41 1.99
N ALA A 198 -11.93 -22.18 1.44
CA ALA A 198 -12.95 -21.65 0.55
C ALA A 198 -13.85 -20.64 1.29
N LYS A 199 -14.37 -20.99 2.48
CA LYS A 199 -15.33 -20.16 3.23
C LYS A 199 -14.68 -18.89 3.76
N LEU A 200 -13.43 -18.94 4.22
CA LEU A 200 -12.75 -17.74 4.71
C LEU A 200 -12.44 -16.79 3.54
N ARG A 201 -12.00 -17.33 2.39
CA ARG A 201 -11.76 -16.51 1.19
C ARG A 201 -13.05 -15.95 0.60
N TYR A 202 -14.15 -16.71 0.66
CA TYR A 202 -15.49 -16.28 0.29
C TYR A 202 -15.98 -15.12 1.14
N LEU A 203 -15.79 -15.22 2.46
CA LEU A 203 -16.27 -14.23 3.41
C LEU A 203 -15.69 -12.83 3.13
N TYR A 204 -14.44 -12.74 2.70
CA TYR A 204 -13.82 -11.48 2.29
C TYR A 204 -14.57 -10.79 1.15
N GLU A 205 -14.90 -11.53 0.08
CA GLU A 205 -15.64 -10.98 -1.06
C GLU A 205 -17.07 -10.62 -0.65
N ALA A 206 -17.75 -11.52 0.09
CA ALA A 206 -19.13 -11.33 0.52
C ALA A 206 -19.30 -10.07 1.38
N ILE A 207 -18.38 -9.84 2.32
CA ILE A 207 -18.37 -8.63 3.15
C ILE A 207 -18.11 -7.39 2.28
N GLY A 208 -17.15 -7.47 1.34
CA GLY A 208 -16.78 -6.38 0.45
C GLY A 208 -17.92 -5.86 -0.42
N ASP A 209 -18.74 -6.77 -0.94
CA ASP A 209 -19.84 -6.46 -1.86
C ASP A 209 -21.18 -6.19 -1.16
N THR A 210 -21.37 -6.72 0.06
CA THR A 210 -22.60 -6.52 0.83
C THR A 210 -22.57 -5.23 1.64
N PHE A 211 -21.46 -4.95 2.34
CA PHE A 211 -21.39 -3.90 3.33
C PHE A 211 -20.57 -2.70 2.87
N SER A 212 -20.72 -1.59 3.60
CA SER A 212 -19.99 -0.36 3.31
C SER A 212 -18.48 -0.51 3.57
N SER A 213 -17.68 0.31 2.90
CA SER A 213 -16.21 0.22 2.93
C SER A 213 -15.61 0.45 4.32
N ASP A 214 -16.30 1.17 5.21
CA ASP A 214 -15.90 1.39 6.60
C ASP A 214 -16.02 0.12 7.47
N ILE A 215 -16.84 -0.83 7.04
CA ILE A 215 -16.96 -2.18 7.63
C ILE A 215 -15.97 -3.13 6.94
N SER A 216 -15.98 -3.18 5.60
CA SER A 216 -15.30 -4.25 4.87
C SER A 216 -13.78 -4.15 4.85
N TYR A 217 -13.20 -2.94 4.75
CA TYR A 217 -11.75 -2.79 4.61
C TYR A 217 -10.98 -3.13 5.89
N PRO A 218 -11.41 -2.70 7.09
CA PRO A 218 -10.72 -3.08 8.32
C PRO A 218 -10.79 -4.59 8.62
N TRP A 219 -11.88 -5.26 8.20
CA TRP A 219 -12.18 -6.63 8.62
C TRP A 219 -11.03 -7.62 8.37
N VAL A 220 -10.50 -7.66 7.15
CA VAL A 220 -9.44 -8.62 6.79
C VAL A 220 -8.18 -8.44 7.66
N THR A 221 -7.95 -7.22 8.14
CA THR A 221 -6.78 -6.91 8.96
C THR A 221 -6.88 -7.52 10.36
N TYR A 222 -8.09 -7.74 10.88
CA TYR A 222 -8.30 -8.33 12.21
C TYR A 222 -7.77 -9.78 12.30
N LEU A 223 -7.59 -10.45 11.17
CA LEU A 223 -7.02 -11.80 11.10
C LEU A 223 -5.51 -11.84 11.40
N TYR A 224 -4.87 -10.68 11.60
CA TYR A 224 -3.50 -10.58 12.15
C TYR A 224 -3.46 -10.54 13.69
N ALA A 225 -4.60 -10.62 14.37
CA ALA A 225 -4.63 -10.63 15.84
C ALA A 225 -3.75 -11.76 16.42
N GLY A 226 -3.08 -11.44 17.54
CA GLY A 226 -2.10 -12.32 18.17
C GLY A 226 -0.68 -12.25 17.57
N MET A 227 -0.48 -11.56 16.43
CA MET A 227 0.85 -11.30 15.86
C MET A 227 1.46 -9.99 16.34
N THR A 228 2.78 -9.87 16.20
CA THR A 228 3.50 -8.58 16.25
C THR A 228 3.68 -7.99 14.85
N SER A 229 4.06 -6.72 14.74
CA SER A 229 4.37 -6.08 13.45
C SER A 229 5.44 -6.83 12.67
N GLU A 230 6.51 -7.26 13.35
CA GLU A 230 7.62 -7.97 12.75
C GLU A 230 7.17 -9.29 12.13
N GLU A 231 6.21 -9.97 12.77
CA GLU A 231 5.66 -11.23 12.29
C GLU A 231 4.77 -11.04 11.07
N VAL A 232 3.90 -10.01 11.06
CA VAL A 232 3.10 -9.66 9.88
C VAL A 232 3.99 -9.21 8.72
N GLN A 233 5.01 -8.41 8.98
CA GLN A 233 5.97 -7.98 7.96
C GLN A 233 6.75 -9.18 7.37
N ALA A 234 7.15 -10.14 8.21
CA ALA A 234 7.81 -11.35 7.74
C ALA A 234 6.86 -12.28 6.94
N LEU A 235 5.60 -12.38 7.35
CA LEU A 235 4.56 -13.10 6.60
C LEU A 235 4.33 -12.45 5.23
N SER A 236 4.18 -11.13 5.21
CA SER A 236 3.98 -10.35 4.01
C SER A 236 5.18 -10.47 3.05
N GLU A 237 6.43 -10.42 3.53
CA GLU A 237 7.60 -10.62 2.66
C GLU A 237 7.57 -11.97 1.93
N LYS A 238 7.17 -13.05 2.62
CA LYS A 238 7.01 -14.38 2.00
C LYS A 238 5.87 -14.40 0.99
N SER A 239 4.74 -13.77 1.32
CA SER A 239 3.62 -13.64 0.38
C SER A 239 4.02 -12.88 -0.88
N ILE A 240 4.72 -11.73 -0.75
CA ILE A 240 5.22 -10.94 -1.88
C ILE A 240 6.11 -11.79 -2.77
N ASP A 241 7.07 -12.52 -2.18
CA ASP A 241 7.99 -13.37 -2.93
C ASP A 241 7.26 -14.44 -3.74
N GLN A 242 6.23 -15.08 -3.16
CA GLN A 242 5.42 -16.06 -3.86
C GLN A 242 4.54 -15.40 -4.94
N ALA A 243 3.81 -14.34 -4.59
CA ALA A 243 2.88 -13.66 -5.49
C ALA A 243 3.57 -13.08 -6.74
N LEU A 244 4.84 -12.69 -6.63
CA LEU A 244 5.65 -12.25 -7.77
C LEU A 244 5.95 -13.38 -8.77
N GLN A 245 5.97 -14.63 -8.32
CA GLN A 245 6.18 -15.81 -9.16
C GLN A 245 4.87 -16.44 -9.66
N ASP A 246 3.80 -16.28 -8.88
CA ASP A 246 2.49 -16.81 -9.20
C ASP A 246 2.00 -16.31 -10.57
N LYS A 247 1.32 -17.19 -11.30
CA LYS A 247 0.67 -16.82 -12.56
C LYS A 247 -0.43 -15.80 -12.28
N LEU A 248 -0.51 -14.78 -13.14
CA LEU A 248 -1.67 -13.88 -13.18
C LEU A 248 -2.86 -14.64 -13.76
N THR A 249 -3.83 -14.97 -12.92
CA THR A 249 -5.00 -15.77 -13.28
C THR A 249 -6.15 -15.50 -12.31
N SER A 250 -7.36 -15.83 -12.74
CA SER A 250 -8.47 -16.06 -11.83
C SER A 250 -8.35 -17.49 -11.28
N GLU A 251 -8.56 -17.67 -9.98
CA GLU A 251 -8.58 -18.97 -9.30
C GLU A 251 -9.91 -19.12 -8.56
N THR A 252 -10.48 -20.32 -8.61
CA THR A 252 -11.74 -20.66 -7.95
C THR A 252 -11.50 -21.68 -6.87
N TRP A 253 -11.92 -21.36 -5.65
CA TRP A 253 -12.00 -22.30 -4.53
C TRP A 253 -13.45 -22.71 -4.30
N GLU A 254 -13.64 -23.96 -3.96
CA GLU A 254 -14.94 -24.56 -3.72
C GLU A 254 -14.89 -25.35 -2.43
N SER A 255 -15.89 -25.14 -1.58
CA SER A 255 -16.04 -25.87 -0.33
C SER A 255 -16.59 -27.29 -0.63
N PRO A 256 -16.19 -28.33 0.12
CA PRO A 256 -16.53 -29.72 -0.19
C PRO A 256 -18.03 -30.02 -0.02
N GLU A 257 -18.60 -30.80 -0.95
CA GLU A 257 -20.01 -31.23 -0.88
C GLU A 257 -20.32 -32.09 0.36
N GLY A 258 -19.32 -32.82 0.87
CA GLY A 258 -19.45 -33.68 2.04
C GLY A 258 -19.49 -32.93 3.38
N LEU A 259 -19.11 -31.65 3.42
CA LEU A 259 -19.03 -30.83 4.64
C LEU A 259 -19.68 -29.47 4.38
N LYS A 260 -21.00 -29.48 4.17
CA LYS A 260 -21.76 -28.26 3.85
C LYS A 260 -21.80 -27.25 5.01
N GLY A 261 -21.87 -27.72 6.25
CA GLY A 261 -22.08 -26.85 7.41
C GLY A 261 -23.42 -26.08 7.35
N GLU A 262 -23.52 -24.99 8.10
CA GLU A 262 -24.69 -24.10 8.17
C GLU A 262 -24.78 -23.12 7.00
N SER A 263 -23.65 -22.71 6.43
CA SER A 263 -23.62 -21.81 5.25
C SER A 263 -23.87 -22.55 3.93
N GLY A 264 -23.83 -23.88 3.94
CA GLY A 264 -23.96 -24.70 2.75
C GLY A 264 -22.66 -24.76 1.95
N GLN A 265 -22.73 -25.36 0.76
CA GLN A 265 -21.60 -25.41 -0.14
C GLN A 265 -21.43 -24.06 -0.86
N ILE A 266 -20.24 -23.48 -0.80
CA ILE A 266 -19.94 -22.19 -1.43
C ILE A 266 -18.83 -22.31 -2.47
N THR A 267 -18.70 -21.27 -3.29
CA THR A 267 -17.57 -21.09 -4.21
C THR A 267 -17.16 -19.64 -4.22
N VAL A 268 -15.85 -19.39 -4.34
CA VAL A 268 -15.28 -18.05 -4.46
C VAL A 268 -14.26 -18.03 -5.59
N THR A 269 -14.29 -16.98 -6.40
CA THR A 269 -13.29 -16.74 -7.44
C THR A 269 -12.55 -15.45 -7.15
N PHE A 270 -11.23 -15.49 -7.23
CA PHE A 270 -10.37 -14.34 -6.94
C PHE A 270 -9.16 -14.28 -7.87
N LYS A 271 -8.48 -13.13 -7.88
CA LYS A 271 -7.27 -12.94 -8.68
C LYS A 271 -6.03 -13.42 -7.93
N ARG A 272 -5.15 -14.11 -8.64
CA ARG A 272 -3.84 -14.55 -8.14
C ARG A 272 -2.69 -13.83 -8.85
N GLY A 273 -1.59 -13.69 -8.12
CA GLY A 273 -0.35 -13.08 -8.59
C GLY A 273 -0.33 -11.56 -8.50
N VAL A 274 0.86 -11.02 -8.25
CA VAL A 274 1.15 -9.58 -8.14
C VAL A 274 2.37 -9.25 -8.99
N ARG A 275 2.47 -8.05 -9.53
CA ARG A 275 3.68 -7.60 -10.24
C ARG A 275 4.15 -6.23 -9.79
N SER A 276 5.46 -6.10 -9.60
CA SER A 276 6.09 -4.79 -9.47
C SER A 276 6.08 -4.06 -10.81
N VAL A 277 5.92 -2.75 -10.77
CA VAL A 277 5.84 -1.89 -11.96
C VAL A 277 7.11 -1.06 -12.06
N LYS A 278 7.91 -1.31 -13.11
CA LYS A 278 9.23 -0.66 -13.30
C LYS A 278 9.12 0.84 -13.48
N GLU A 279 8.06 1.29 -14.14
CA GLU A 279 7.73 2.71 -14.32
C GLU A 279 7.51 3.42 -12.98
N MET A 280 6.82 2.77 -12.03
CA MET A 280 6.59 3.31 -10.69
C MET A 280 7.87 3.33 -9.85
N GLN A 281 8.68 2.27 -9.92
CA GLN A 281 10.00 2.23 -9.28
C GLN A 281 10.91 3.37 -9.80
N ASN A 282 10.91 3.59 -11.13
CA ASN A 282 11.68 4.68 -11.74
C ASN A 282 11.12 6.05 -11.36
N LEU A 283 9.80 6.22 -11.32
CA LEU A 283 9.14 7.45 -10.90
C LEU A 283 9.54 7.81 -9.47
N TYR A 284 9.46 6.88 -8.52
CA TYR A 284 9.77 7.15 -7.12
C TYR A 284 11.23 7.52 -6.91
N LYS A 285 12.13 6.75 -7.52
CA LYS A 285 13.56 7.07 -7.53
C LYS A 285 13.82 8.46 -8.12
N THR A 286 13.16 8.81 -9.22
CA THR A 286 13.36 10.09 -9.91
C THR A 286 12.82 11.26 -9.08
N LEU A 287 11.62 11.13 -8.50
CA LEU A 287 11.04 12.15 -7.62
C LEU A 287 11.96 12.42 -6.43
N MET A 288 12.35 11.38 -5.70
CA MET A 288 13.23 11.50 -4.53
C MET A 288 14.59 12.09 -4.90
N ALA A 289 15.18 11.68 -6.03
CA ALA A 289 16.47 12.21 -6.50
C ALA A 289 16.41 13.69 -6.92
N ASN A 290 15.23 14.19 -7.31
CA ASN A 290 14.99 15.60 -7.58
C ASN A 290 14.44 16.35 -6.35
N GLY A 291 14.49 15.77 -5.14
CA GLY A 291 14.10 16.45 -3.91
C GLY A 291 12.58 16.63 -3.75
N ILE A 292 11.78 15.80 -4.40
CA ILE A 292 10.34 15.68 -4.18
C ILE A 292 10.12 14.42 -3.33
N ASP A 293 9.62 14.58 -2.11
CA ASP A 293 9.42 13.45 -1.20
C ASP A 293 8.22 12.59 -1.67
N VAL A 294 8.33 11.27 -1.55
CA VAL A 294 7.30 10.32 -1.98
C VAL A 294 6.68 9.66 -0.76
N TYR A 295 5.34 9.67 -0.70
CA TYR A 295 4.55 9.05 0.34
C TYR A 295 3.58 8.01 -0.22
N ILE A 296 3.35 6.96 0.55
CA ILE A 296 2.30 5.97 0.29
C ILE A 296 1.16 6.20 1.26
N CYS A 297 -0.07 6.29 0.75
CA CYS A 297 -1.30 6.34 1.53
C CYS A 297 -2.25 5.22 1.05
N SER A 298 -2.16 4.05 1.68
CA SER A 298 -2.86 2.83 1.25
C SER A 298 -4.02 2.46 2.18
N ALA A 299 -5.05 1.81 1.64
CA ALA A 299 -6.15 1.26 2.44
C ALA A 299 -5.83 -0.15 3.02
N SER A 300 -4.72 -0.77 2.62
CA SER A 300 -4.22 -2.03 3.18
C SER A 300 -3.64 -1.84 4.58
N TYR A 301 -3.37 -2.97 5.26
CA TYR A 301 -2.74 -2.93 6.58
C TYR A 301 -1.28 -2.46 6.50
N ILE A 302 -0.89 -1.54 7.38
CA ILE A 302 0.44 -0.91 7.32
C ILE A 302 1.61 -1.92 7.37
N ASP A 303 1.48 -2.97 8.18
CA ASP A 303 2.53 -3.98 8.33
C ASP A 303 2.60 -4.95 7.13
N VAL A 304 1.60 -4.94 6.24
CA VAL A 304 1.65 -5.65 4.94
C VAL A 304 2.33 -4.79 3.86
N ILE A 305 2.20 -3.47 3.94
CA ILE A 305 2.72 -2.57 2.89
C ILE A 305 4.22 -2.29 3.07
N ILE A 306 4.67 -2.11 4.31
CA ILE A 306 6.06 -1.75 4.63
C ILE A 306 7.10 -2.65 3.94
N PRO A 307 6.98 -4.00 3.97
CA PRO A 307 7.96 -4.88 3.33
C PRO A 307 8.08 -4.60 1.83
N TYR A 308 6.97 -4.40 1.13
CA TYR A 308 6.99 -4.18 -0.32
C TYR A 308 7.48 -2.78 -0.69
N ALA A 309 7.04 -1.76 0.06
CA ALA A 309 7.36 -0.36 -0.22
C ALA A 309 8.79 0.02 0.12
N SER A 310 9.32 -0.46 1.24
CA SER A 310 10.58 0.03 1.81
C SER A 310 11.76 -0.92 1.64
N ASN A 311 11.55 -2.22 1.42
CA ASN A 311 12.66 -3.15 1.23
C ASN A 311 13.30 -2.94 -0.15
N SER A 312 14.61 -2.68 -0.19
CA SER A 312 15.37 -2.45 -1.43
C SER A 312 15.32 -3.63 -2.40
N LYS A 313 15.05 -4.84 -1.90
CA LYS A 313 14.80 -6.05 -2.70
C LYS A 313 13.74 -5.84 -3.80
N TYR A 314 12.72 -5.03 -3.53
CA TYR A 314 11.60 -4.80 -4.44
C TYR A 314 11.70 -3.48 -5.22
N GLY A 315 12.77 -2.70 -5.04
CA GLY A 315 13.11 -1.58 -5.92
C GLY A 315 12.35 -0.25 -5.69
N TYR A 316 11.34 -0.20 -4.83
CA TYR A 316 10.59 1.04 -4.54
C TYR A 316 11.31 1.97 -3.57
N ASN A 317 11.99 1.41 -2.55
CA ASN A 317 12.88 2.13 -1.63
C ASN A 317 12.22 3.35 -0.94
N ILE A 318 10.92 3.27 -0.61
CA ILE A 318 10.23 4.34 0.11
C ILE A 318 10.70 4.32 1.58
N PRO A 319 11.07 5.46 2.18
CA PRO A 319 11.35 5.52 3.62
C PRO A 319 10.16 5.01 4.43
N LYS A 320 10.39 4.21 5.47
CA LYS A 320 9.30 3.57 6.25
C LYS A 320 8.37 4.62 6.88
N GLU A 321 8.93 5.74 7.30
CA GLU A 321 8.23 6.91 7.84
C GLU A 321 7.30 7.60 6.83
N ASN A 322 7.50 7.35 5.52
CA ASN A 322 6.67 7.90 4.46
C ASN A 322 5.53 6.94 4.03
N VAL A 323 5.37 5.81 4.72
CA VAL A 323 4.27 4.87 4.50
C VAL A 323 3.20 5.07 5.57
N THR A 324 1.99 5.40 5.14
CA THR A 324 0.81 5.44 6.01
C THR A 324 -0.30 4.59 5.42
N ALA A 325 -0.94 3.80 6.27
CA ALA A 325 -2.01 2.88 5.87
C ALA A 325 -2.89 2.55 7.08
N MET A 326 -3.80 1.58 6.95
CA MET A 326 -4.68 1.18 8.05
C MET A 326 -3.88 0.62 9.23
N ARG A 327 -4.34 0.93 10.44
CA ARG A 327 -3.70 0.58 11.71
C ARG A 327 -4.68 -0.09 12.64
N LEU A 328 -4.17 -1.08 13.35
CA LEU A 328 -4.87 -1.80 14.40
C LEU A 328 -4.26 -1.45 15.74
N LYS A 329 -5.07 -1.52 16.79
CA LYS A 329 -4.58 -1.39 18.15
C LYS A 329 -3.62 -2.53 18.47
N LYS A 330 -2.69 -2.24 19.37
CA LYS A 330 -1.75 -3.19 19.93
C LYS A 330 -1.82 -3.10 21.44
N ASP A 331 -1.62 -4.23 22.11
CA ASP A 331 -1.48 -4.26 23.57
C ASP A 331 -0.11 -3.69 24.01
N ASP A 332 0.12 -3.63 25.32
CA ASP A 332 1.37 -3.13 25.91
C ASP A 332 2.63 -3.92 25.51
N LYS A 333 2.46 -5.11 24.93
CA LYS A 333 3.54 -5.97 24.42
C LYS A 333 3.74 -5.84 22.91
N GLY A 334 2.94 -5.00 22.24
CA GLY A 334 2.98 -4.82 20.80
C GLY A 334 2.22 -5.89 20.01
N VAL A 335 1.36 -6.68 20.68
CA VAL A 335 0.54 -7.71 20.04
C VAL A 335 -0.73 -7.09 19.46
N ILE A 336 -0.96 -7.34 18.17
CA ILE A 336 -2.09 -6.83 17.40
C ILE A 336 -3.40 -7.36 17.98
N GLN A 337 -4.36 -6.45 18.13
CA GLN A 337 -5.73 -6.73 18.53
C GLN A 337 -6.66 -6.62 17.31
N PRO A 338 -7.78 -7.36 17.27
CA PRO A 338 -8.78 -7.26 16.21
C PRO A 338 -9.65 -6.00 16.40
N GLU A 339 -9.00 -4.83 16.54
CA GLU A 339 -9.67 -3.56 16.74
C GLU A 339 -8.92 -2.46 15.99
N TYR A 340 -9.66 -1.69 15.19
CA TYR A 340 -9.10 -0.56 14.46
C TYR A 340 -8.55 0.52 15.42
N ASP A 341 -7.39 1.08 15.09
CA ASP A 341 -6.81 2.18 15.88
C ASP A 341 -7.41 3.52 15.47
N THR A 342 -8.41 3.95 16.24
CA THR A 342 -9.17 5.20 16.01
C THR A 342 -8.37 6.48 16.23
N ASN A 343 -7.11 6.42 16.67
CA ASN A 343 -6.20 7.56 16.62
C ASN A 343 -5.81 7.94 15.18
N TYR A 344 -6.05 7.05 14.24
CA TYR A 344 -5.78 7.22 12.83
C TYR A 344 -7.08 7.17 12.03
N ALA A 345 -7.15 7.93 10.94
CA ALA A 345 -8.26 7.81 10.01
C ALA A 345 -8.14 6.50 9.23
N GLN A 346 -9.28 5.87 8.94
CA GLN A 346 -9.33 4.80 7.92
C GLN A 346 -8.82 5.37 6.60
N THR A 347 -7.72 4.86 6.09
CA THR A 347 -7.03 5.39 4.90
C THR A 347 -7.74 4.98 3.60
N GLN A 348 -9.04 5.27 3.54
CA GLN A 348 -9.94 5.04 2.42
C GLN A 348 -10.88 6.25 2.31
N GLY A 349 -11.20 6.66 1.08
CA GLY A 349 -12.08 7.79 0.82
C GLY A 349 -11.56 9.07 1.49
N GLU A 350 -12.44 9.77 2.22
CA GLU A 350 -12.10 11.00 2.93
C GLU A 350 -10.97 10.83 3.96
N GLY A 351 -10.81 9.62 4.52
CA GLY A 351 -9.74 9.37 5.48
C GLY A 351 -8.34 9.35 4.85
N LYS A 352 -8.21 9.12 3.53
CA LYS A 352 -6.94 9.40 2.82
C LYS A 352 -6.64 10.90 2.81
N THR A 353 -7.63 11.74 2.48
CA THR A 353 -7.49 13.22 2.54
C THR A 353 -7.11 13.68 3.94
N GLU A 354 -7.81 13.18 4.97
CA GLU A 354 -7.52 13.49 6.37
C GLU A 354 -6.09 13.11 6.75
N THR A 355 -5.68 11.89 6.39
CA THR A 355 -4.34 11.36 6.65
C THR A 355 -3.26 12.24 6.02
N ILE A 356 -3.42 12.62 4.76
CA ILE A 356 -2.47 13.51 4.07
C ILE A 356 -2.36 14.84 4.82
N LYS A 357 -3.49 15.44 5.20
CA LYS A 357 -3.49 16.74 5.91
C LYS A 357 -2.86 16.66 7.30
N LYS A 358 -3.17 15.62 8.07
CA LYS A 358 -2.76 15.50 9.48
C LYS A 358 -1.37 14.91 9.68
N LEU A 359 -0.95 13.97 8.83
CA LEU A 359 0.27 13.19 9.05
C LEU A 359 1.38 13.47 8.04
N ILE A 360 1.04 13.94 6.83
CA ILE A 360 2.02 14.17 5.76
C ILE A 360 2.31 15.66 5.62
N ALA A 361 1.29 16.48 5.34
CA ALA A 361 1.44 17.91 5.03
C ALA A 361 2.12 18.69 6.17
N VAL A 362 1.94 18.26 7.42
CA VAL A 362 2.60 18.84 8.61
C VAL A 362 4.14 18.80 8.53
N ASN A 363 4.71 17.84 7.78
CA ASN A 363 6.14 17.74 7.53
C ASN A 363 6.63 18.66 6.40
N HIS A 364 5.69 19.32 5.69
CA HIS A 364 5.93 20.13 4.50
C HIS A 364 5.38 21.56 4.65
N ASP A 365 5.42 22.13 5.85
CA ASP A 365 4.87 23.48 6.15
C ASP A 365 3.37 23.60 5.75
N ASN A 366 2.63 22.50 5.89
CA ASN A 366 1.23 22.35 5.48
C ASN A 366 0.96 22.67 4.00
N GLN A 367 1.96 22.49 3.13
CA GLN A 367 1.75 22.50 1.69
C GLN A 367 0.89 21.32 1.24
N GLU A 368 0.19 21.48 0.13
CA GLU A 368 -0.60 20.42 -0.51
C GLU A 368 0.29 19.57 -1.43
N PRO A 369 -0.04 18.30 -1.68
CA PRO A 369 0.73 17.45 -2.59
C PRO A 369 0.68 18.00 -4.02
N ILE A 370 1.81 17.96 -4.72
CA ILE A 370 1.87 18.41 -6.12
C ILE A 370 1.39 17.34 -7.10
N LEU A 371 1.48 16.07 -6.70
CA LEU A 371 1.10 14.90 -7.49
C LEU A 371 0.42 13.89 -6.58
N ILE A 372 -0.71 13.34 -7.06
CA ILE A 372 -1.38 12.20 -6.44
C ILE A 372 -1.66 11.13 -7.49
N ALA A 373 -1.55 9.85 -7.12
CA ALA A 373 -2.01 8.75 -7.96
C ALA A 373 -2.93 7.77 -7.22
N GLY A 374 -3.92 7.23 -7.92
CA GLY A 374 -4.86 6.23 -7.43
C GLY A 374 -5.56 5.46 -8.55
N ASP A 375 -6.45 4.54 -8.20
CA ASP A 375 -7.15 3.66 -9.15
C ASP A 375 -8.62 3.35 -8.77
N SER A 376 -9.01 3.68 -7.55
CA SER A 376 -10.27 3.22 -6.95
C SER A 376 -11.07 4.37 -6.33
N ASN A 377 -12.32 4.06 -5.93
CA ASN A 377 -13.14 5.00 -5.18
C ASN A 377 -12.51 5.37 -3.82
N GLY A 378 -11.64 4.53 -3.26
CA GLY A 378 -10.86 4.86 -2.07
C GLY A 378 -9.90 6.04 -2.26
N ASP A 379 -9.54 6.36 -3.51
CA ASP A 379 -8.60 7.44 -3.85
C ASP A 379 -9.28 8.72 -4.29
N TYR A 380 -10.60 8.65 -4.54
CA TYR A 380 -11.35 9.75 -5.15
C TYR A 380 -11.23 11.05 -4.36
N ALA A 381 -11.39 10.98 -3.03
CA ALA A 381 -11.32 12.16 -2.18
C ALA A 381 -9.92 12.79 -2.22
N MET A 382 -8.85 12.00 -2.03
CA MET A 382 -7.50 12.55 -2.07
C MET A 382 -7.14 13.13 -3.44
N LEU A 383 -7.64 12.59 -4.55
CA LEU A 383 -7.39 13.16 -5.88
C LEU A 383 -8.16 14.47 -6.12
N LYS A 384 -9.24 14.74 -5.39
CA LYS A 384 -10.14 15.87 -5.61
C LYS A 384 -9.93 17.02 -4.61
N ASP A 385 -9.57 16.73 -3.36
CA ASP A 385 -9.71 17.65 -2.23
C ASP A 385 -8.57 18.66 -2.06
N PHE A 386 -7.59 18.67 -2.97
CA PHE A 386 -6.41 19.55 -2.92
C PHE A 386 -6.44 20.54 -4.10
N PRO A 387 -6.93 21.78 -3.90
CA PRO A 387 -7.03 22.78 -4.95
C PRO A 387 -5.70 23.17 -5.61
N LYS A 388 -4.56 22.94 -4.95
CA LYS A 388 -3.22 23.20 -5.48
C LYS A 388 -2.57 21.98 -6.13
N LEU A 389 -3.28 20.86 -6.24
CA LEU A 389 -2.81 19.69 -6.95
C LEU A 389 -2.44 20.08 -8.39
N GLN A 390 -1.23 19.72 -8.83
CA GLN A 390 -0.74 20.06 -10.17
C GLN A 390 -0.93 18.93 -11.18
N MET A 391 -1.14 17.70 -10.70
CA MET A 391 -1.34 16.50 -11.51
C MET A 391 -1.99 15.39 -10.68
N GLY A 392 -3.03 14.76 -11.23
CA GLY A 392 -3.56 13.48 -10.75
C GLY A 392 -3.34 12.38 -11.78
N ILE A 393 -2.77 11.25 -11.38
CA ILE A 393 -2.65 10.05 -12.22
C ILE A 393 -3.72 9.05 -11.78
N ILE A 394 -4.47 8.54 -12.75
CA ILE A 394 -5.50 7.54 -12.49
C ILE A 394 -5.19 6.30 -13.33
N PHE A 395 -4.97 5.17 -12.66
CA PHE A 395 -4.78 3.90 -13.35
C PHE A 395 -6.15 3.38 -13.81
N ASN A 396 -6.26 3.08 -15.10
CA ASN A 396 -7.54 2.75 -15.71
C ASN A 396 -7.95 1.31 -15.38
N LEU A 397 -8.83 1.15 -14.39
CA LEU A 397 -9.40 -0.16 -14.04
C LEU A 397 -10.83 -0.37 -14.54
N LEU A 398 -11.30 0.46 -15.49
CA LEU A 398 -12.66 0.40 -16.02
C LEU A 398 -13.71 0.55 -14.91
N ARG A 399 -13.55 1.58 -14.07
CA ARG A 399 -14.49 1.84 -12.98
C ARG A 399 -15.76 2.50 -13.55
N ASP A 400 -16.86 2.38 -12.82
CA ASP A 400 -18.15 2.99 -13.18
C ASP A 400 -17.98 4.52 -13.38
N PRO A 401 -18.23 5.05 -14.59
CA PRO A 401 -17.98 6.47 -14.93
C PRO A 401 -18.88 7.44 -14.16
N SER A 402 -19.97 6.96 -13.55
CA SER A 402 -21.01 7.80 -12.95
C SER A 402 -20.74 8.20 -11.50
N LYS A 403 -19.72 7.61 -10.87
CA LYS A 403 -19.45 7.81 -9.44
C LYS A 403 -17.96 7.71 -9.10
N GLY A 404 -17.61 8.31 -7.96
CA GLY A 404 -16.27 8.25 -7.37
C GLY A 404 -15.15 8.51 -8.38
N ILE A 405 -14.14 7.63 -8.42
CA ILE A 405 -12.96 7.79 -9.28
C ILE A 405 -13.31 7.83 -10.77
N GLY A 406 -14.40 7.16 -11.18
CA GLY A 406 -14.87 7.16 -12.56
C GLY A 406 -15.23 8.56 -13.07
N LEU A 407 -15.71 9.45 -12.20
CA LEU A 407 -15.93 10.87 -12.55
C LEU A 407 -14.62 11.57 -12.94
N LEU A 408 -13.52 11.25 -12.25
CA LEU A 408 -12.20 11.83 -12.55
C LEU A 408 -11.59 11.18 -13.80
N GLN A 409 -11.87 9.89 -14.05
CA GLN A 409 -11.49 9.22 -15.31
C GLN A 409 -12.20 9.87 -16.50
N THR A 410 -13.50 10.11 -16.41
CA THR A 410 -14.27 10.84 -17.44
C THR A 410 -13.67 12.21 -17.71
N LYS A 411 -13.36 12.98 -16.66
CA LYS A 411 -12.70 14.28 -16.82
C LYS A 411 -11.32 14.18 -17.49
N ALA A 412 -10.52 13.15 -17.17
CA ALA A 412 -9.23 12.90 -17.82
C ALA A 412 -9.40 12.56 -19.32
N ILE A 413 -10.50 11.92 -19.70
CA ILE A 413 -10.82 11.62 -21.10
C ILE A 413 -11.22 12.91 -21.83
N GLU A 414 -12.12 13.70 -21.26
CA GLU A 414 -12.66 14.93 -21.85
C GLU A 414 -11.58 16.02 -22.02
N THR A 415 -10.66 16.11 -21.07
CA THR A 415 -9.59 17.13 -21.07
C THR A 415 -8.30 16.64 -21.76
N TYR A 416 -8.31 15.46 -22.38
CA TYR A 416 -7.11 14.85 -22.94
C TYR A 416 -6.44 15.72 -24.02
N GLY A 417 -5.26 16.26 -23.71
CA GLY A 417 -4.49 17.15 -24.59
C GLY A 417 -4.75 18.64 -24.43
N GLN A 418 -5.61 19.03 -23.50
CA GLN A 418 -5.79 20.42 -23.12
C GLN A 418 -4.63 20.86 -22.20
N GLU A 419 -4.27 22.14 -22.24
CA GLU A 419 -3.14 22.68 -21.46
C GLU A 419 -3.42 22.70 -19.95
N ASP A 420 -4.69 22.79 -19.57
CA ASP A 420 -5.19 22.85 -18.19
C ASP A 420 -5.68 21.49 -17.66
N ALA A 421 -5.37 20.39 -18.38
CA ALA A 421 -5.71 19.05 -17.93
C ALA A 421 -5.05 18.74 -16.57
N LEU A 422 -5.89 18.41 -15.58
CA LEU A 422 -5.42 18.04 -14.24
C LEU A 422 -5.21 16.53 -14.08
N TYR A 423 -6.07 15.72 -14.70
CA TYR A 423 -6.10 14.27 -14.53
C TYR A 423 -5.61 13.55 -15.78
N TYR A 424 -4.78 12.52 -15.58
CA TYR A 424 -4.17 11.73 -16.65
C TYR A 424 -4.42 10.25 -16.42
N LEU A 425 -4.75 9.53 -17.49
CA LEU A 425 -5.01 8.09 -17.44
C LEU A 425 -3.80 7.28 -17.85
N GLN A 426 -3.59 6.16 -17.15
CA GLN A 426 -2.58 5.16 -17.48
C GLN A 426 -3.25 3.79 -17.62
N GLY A 427 -3.11 3.17 -18.78
CA GLY A 427 -3.62 1.83 -19.09
C GLY A 427 -2.66 0.70 -18.68
N ARG A 428 -3.18 -0.52 -18.59
CA ARG A 428 -2.38 -1.72 -18.25
C ARG A 428 -2.87 -2.99 -18.93
N ASP A 429 -1.99 -3.98 -19.05
CA ASP A 429 -2.32 -5.33 -19.47
C ASP A 429 -2.30 -6.25 -18.24
N GLU A 430 -3.48 -6.59 -17.72
CA GLU A 430 -3.61 -7.41 -16.52
C GLU A 430 -3.17 -8.86 -16.75
N ASN A 431 -3.16 -9.37 -17.99
CA ASN A 431 -2.67 -10.72 -18.29
C ASN A 431 -1.15 -10.82 -18.16
N LYS A 432 -0.45 -9.71 -18.44
CA LYS A 432 1.02 -9.64 -18.38
C LYS A 432 1.53 -8.96 -17.11
N GLY A 433 0.67 -8.24 -16.40
CA GLY A 433 1.00 -7.45 -15.23
C GLY A 433 1.99 -6.33 -15.55
N VAL A 434 1.74 -5.61 -16.64
CA VAL A 434 2.56 -4.47 -17.08
C VAL A 434 1.67 -3.30 -17.46
N LEU A 435 2.22 -2.09 -17.42
CA LEU A 435 1.57 -0.93 -18.02
C LEU A 435 1.56 -1.02 -19.56
N LEU A 436 0.72 -0.21 -20.19
CA LEU A 436 0.66 -0.04 -21.63
C LEU A 436 1.01 1.39 -22.02
N ASN A 437 1.67 1.58 -23.17
CA ASN A 437 1.78 2.93 -23.75
C ASN A 437 0.42 3.33 -24.34
N GLY A 438 -0.48 3.78 -23.46
CA GLY A 438 -1.87 4.07 -23.77
C GLY A 438 -2.69 4.27 -22.50
N ARG A 439 -3.95 4.63 -22.68
CA ARG A 439 -4.91 4.86 -21.58
C ARG A 439 -5.81 3.65 -21.36
N GLU A 440 -5.91 2.79 -22.37
CA GLU A 440 -6.74 1.61 -22.42
C GLU A 440 -6.14 0.47 -21.61
N THR A 441 -7.01 -0.33 -20.99
CA THR A 441 -6.65 -1.50 -20.19
C THR A 441 -7.16 -2.78 -20.82
N ILE A 442 -6.32 -3.81 -20.85
CA ILE A 442 -6.72 -5.18 -21.16
C ILE A 442 -6.95 -5.89 -19.82
N LYS A 443 -8.21 -6.23 -19.54
CA LYS A 443 -8.58 -6.98 -18.34
C LYS A 443 -8.01 -8.40 -18.38
N LEU A 444 -7.83 -8.99 -17.21
CA LEU A 444 -7.45 -10.38 -17.07
C LEU A 444 -8.45 -11.26 -17.85
N ASP A 445 -7.94 -12.27 -18.56
CA ASP A 445 -8.69 -13.18 -19.43
C ASP A 445 -9.35 -12.52 -20.66
N SER A 446 -9.17 -11.22 -20.87
CA SER A 446 -9.57 -10.49 -22.08
C SER A 446 -8.40 -10.28 -23.05
N LYS A 447 -8.73 -10.05 -24.32
CA LYS A 447 -7.77 -9.61 -25.37
C LYS A 447 -8.04 -8.18 -25.84
N GLU A 448 -9.15 -7.59 -25.43
CA GLU A 448 -9.58 -6.27 -25.88
C GLU A 448 -9.08 -5.19 -24.94
N ALA A 449 -8.45 -4.17 -25.51
CA ALA A 449 -8.08 -2.97 -24.79
C ALA A 449 -9.28 -2.03 -24.71
N GLN A 450 -9.63 -1.60 -23.50
CA GLN A 450 -10.81 -0.79 -23.23
C GLN A 450 -10.43 0.50 -22.51
N LEU A 451 -11.06 1.60 -22.92
CA LEU A 451 -11.06 2.84 -22.15
C LEU A 451 -12.30 2.83 -21.26
N SER A 452 -12.21 3.40 -20.05
CA SER A 452 -13.40 3.69 -19.25
C SER A 452 -14.38 4.52 -20.10
N ARG A 453 -15.67 4.16 -20.09
CA ARG A 453 -16.71 4.79 -20.91
C ARG A 453 -17.78 5.35 -20.02
#